data_AF-A0A357NDS5-F1
#
_entry.id   AF-A0A357NDS5-F1
#
_cell.length_a   1.000
_cell.length_b   1.000
_cell.length_c   1.000
_cell.angle_alpha   90.00
_cell.angle_beta   90.00
_cell.angle_gamma   90.00
#
_symmetry.space_group_name_H-M   'P 1'
#
loop_
_entity.id
_entity.type
_entity.pdbx_description
1 polymer ?
#
loop_
_entity_poly.entity_id
_entity_poly.type
_entity_poly.pdbx_seq_one_letter_code
_entity_poly.pdbx_strand_id
1 'polypeptide(L)'
;SMLTGESLPVEKKNGDEVVGATINKLGTFRFKATRVGRETALAQIIGIVEEAQGSKAPIQRFADVVSGYFVPVVVGLAILTFLAWYFVLDAGN
;
A
#
# COMPACT_ATOMS: atom_id res chain seq x y z
N SER A 1 -2.58 -15.31 -18.07
CA SER A 1 -2.55 -14.09 -18.92
C SER A 1 -2.74 -12.82 -18.07
N MET A 2 -2.41 -11.63 -18.60
CA MET A 2 -2.26 -10.36 -17.86
C MET A 2 -3.48 -9.88 -17.07
N LEU A 3 -4.72 -10.23 -17.47
CA LEU A 3 -5.94 -9.69 -16.84
C LEU A 3 -6.86 -10.76 -16.24
N THR A 4 -7.04 -11.90 -16.93
CA THR A 4 -7.97 -12.96 -16.50
C THR A 4 -7.28 -14.11 -15.77
N GLY A 5 -5.95 -14.16 -15.75
CA GLY A 5 -5.20 -15.31 -15.23
C GLY A 5 -5.14 -16.50 -16.18
N GLU A 6 -6.13 -16.70 -17.05
CA GLU A 6 -6.20 -17.79 -18.04
C GLU A 6 -4.94 -17.90 -18.91
N SER A 7 -4.44 -19.12 -19.08
CA SER A 7 -3.16 -19.38 -19.76
C SER A 7 -3.31 -19.49 -21.29
N LEU A 8 -4.49 -19.91 -21.76
CA LEU A 8 -4.74 -20.12 -23.19
C LEU A 8 -5.41 -18.89 -23.83
N PRO A 9 -5.04 -18.53 -25.06
CA PRO A 9 -5.75 -17.51 -25.82
C PRO A 9 -7.22 -17.92 -26.02
N VAL A 10 -8.13 -16.95 -25.89
CA VAL A 10 -9.56 -17.15 -26.13
C VAL A 10 -9.91 -16.60 -27.52
N GLU A 11 -10.58 -17.41 -28.33
CA GLU A 11 -11.08 -17.00 -29.65
C GLU A 11 -12.13 -15.88 -29.50
N LYS A 12 -12.13 -14.91 -30.43
CA LYS A 12 -13.08 -13.79 -30.43
C LYS A 12 -13.87 -13.75 -31.72
N LYS A 13 -15.20 -13.65 -31.58
CA LYS A 13 -16.17 -13.61 -32.67
C LYS A 13 -16.97 -12.30 -32.60
N ASN A 14 -17.74 -12.03 -33.65
CA ASN A 14 -18.60 -10.84 -33.69
C ASN A 14 -19.59 -10.85 -32.52
N GLY A 15 -19.62 -9.74 -31.78
CA GLY A 15 -20.45 -9.58 -30.58
C GLY A 15 -19.72 -9.85 -29.26
N ASP A 16 -18.53 -10.47 -29.29
CA ASP A 16 -17.78 -10.73 -28.08
C ASP A 16 -17.16 -9.46 -27.50
N GLU A 17 -17.16 -9.35 -26.17
CA GLU A 17 -16.42 -8.29 -25.49
C GLU A 17 -14.90 -8.53 -25.56
N VAL A 18 -14.17 -7.43 -25.71
CA VAL A 18 -12.72 -7.38 -25.63
C VAL A 18 -12.31 -6.44 -24.52
N VAL A 19 -11.29 -6.85 -23.76
CA VAL A 19 -10.76 -6.07 -22.64
C VAL A 19 -9.47 -5.39 -23.10
N GLY A 20 -9.36 -4.08 -22.85
CA GLY A 20 -8.13 -3.33 -23.12
C GLY A 20 -6.92 -3.92 -22.38
N ALA A 21 -5.72 -3.72 -22.92
CA ALA A 21 -4.46 -4.34 -22.45
C ALA A 21 -4.37 -5.87 -22.62
N THR A 22 -5.31 -6.50 -23.33
CA THR A 22 -5.12 -7.85 -23.89
C THR A 22 -4.36 -7.81 -25.21
N ILE A 23 -3.69 -8.91 -25.55
CA ILE A 23 -2.89 -9.02 -26.78
C ILE A 23 -3.67 -9.82 -27.81
N ASN A 24 -3.99 -9.19 -28.94
CA ASN A 24 -4.48 -9.92 -30.11
C ASN A 24 -3.36 -10.81 -30.67
N LYS A 25 -3.61 -12.12 -30.78
CA LYS A 25 -2.60 -13.10 -31.23
C LYS A 25 -2.62 -13.33 -32.74
N LEU A 26 -3.80 -13.47 -33.33
CA LEU A 26 -3.98 -13.88 -34.72
C LEU A 26 -5.10 -13.06 -35.36
N GLY A 27 -4.90 -12.69 -36.63
CA GLY A 27 -5.90 -11.97 -37.42
C GLY A 27 -6.02 -10.49 -37.05
N THR A 28 -7.01 -9.83 -37.66
CA THR A 28 -7.35 -8.43 -37.43
C THR A 28 -8.86 -8.30 -37.33
N PHE A 29 -9.33 -7.43 -36.44
CA PHE A 29 -10.74 -7.14 -36.28
C PHE A 29 -10.93 -5.69 -35.88
N ARG A 30 -12.12 -5.16 -36.16
CA ARG A 30 -12.57 -3.86 -35.65
C ARG A 30 -13.48 -4.11 -34.45
N PHE A 31 -13.34 -3.29 -33.44
CA PHE A 31 -14.21 -3.31 -32.27
C PHE A 31 -14.75 -1.90 -32.01
N LYS A 32 -15.92 -1.83 -31.38
CA LYS A 32 -16.47 -0.57 -30.88
C LYS A 32 -15.97 -0.36 -29.46
N ALA A 33 -15.38 0.80 -29.18
CA ALA A 33 -15.03 1.16 -27.82
C ALA A 33 -16.32 1.38 -27.01
N THR A 34 -16.53 0.53 -25.99
CA THR A 34 -17.69 0.62 -25.07
C THR A 34 -17.35 1.28 -23.74
N ARG A 35 -16.10 1.17 -23.29
CA ARG A 35 -15.56 1.77 -22.06
C ARG A 35 -14.17 2.35 -22.35
N VAL A 36 -13.92 3.59 -21.94
CA VAL A 36 -12.65 4.29 -22.18
C VAL A 36 -12.16 5.03 -20.93
N GLY A 37 -10.86 5.28 -20.84
CA GLY A 37 -10.26 5.97 -19.70
C GLY A 37 -10.51 5.24 -18.38
N ARG A 38 -11.13 5.94 -17.42
CA ARG A 38 -11.41 5.45 -16.06
C ARG A 38 -12.40 4.30 -16.00
N GLU A 39 -13.20 4.11 -17.03
CA GLU A 39 -14.20 3.04 -17.08
C GLU A 39 -13.62 1.70 -17.56
N THR A 40 -12.37 1.67 -18.01
CA THR A 40 -11.72 0.44 -18.47
C THR A 40 -11.50 -0.54 -17.31
N ALA A 41 -11.53 -1.84 -17.59
CA ALA A 41 -11.31 -2.86 -16.57
C ALA A 41 -9.95 -2.68 -15.86
N LEU A 42 -8.89 -2.33 -16.59
CA LEU A 42 -7.58 -2.06 -16.00
C LEU A 42 -7.60 -0.85 -15.06
N ALA A 43 -8.27 0.25 -15.45
CA ALA A 43 -8.39 1.42 -14.58
C ALA A 43 -9.18 1.11 -13.29
N GLN A 44 -10.21 0.27 -13.37
CA GLN A 44 -10.95 -0.20 -12.19
C GLN A 44 -10.06 -1.05 -11.28
N ILE A 45 -9.26 -1.96 -11.84
CA ILE A 45 -8.30 -2.78 -11.07
C ILE A 45 -7.28 -1.88 -10.38
N ILE A 46 -6.72 -0.88 -11.08
CA ILE A 46 -5.77 0.08 -10.48
C ILE A 46 -6.41 0.80 -9.29
N GLY A 47 -7.64 1.31 -9.45
CA GLY A 47 -8.34 1.99 -8.36
C GLY A 47 -8.56 1.11 -7.13
N ILE A 48 -8.93 -0.16 -7.33
CA ILE A 48 -9.09 -1.14 -6.23
C ILE A 48 -7.75 -1.40 -5.54
N VAL A 49 -6.65 -1.53 -6.31
CA VAL A 49 -5.31 -1.74 -5.76
C VAL A 49 -4.83 -0.51 -4.97
N GLU A 50 -5.06 0.70 -5.47
CA GLU A 50 -4.74 1.95 -4.78
C GLU A 50 -5.52 2.07 -3.47
N GLU A 51 -6.82 1.76 -3.46
CA GLU A 51 -7.66 1.75 -2.26
C GLU A 51 -7.14 0.74 -1.22
N ALA A 52 -6.75 -0.46 -1.67
CA ALA A 52 -6.19 -1.49 -0.80
C ALA A 52 -4.81 -1.10 -0.22
N GLN A 53 -3.96 -0.43 -1.01
CA GLN A 53 -2.63 0.02 -0.58
C GLN A 53 -2.67 1.30 0.29
N GLY A 54 -3.75 2.08 0.22
CA GLY A 54 -3.88 3.38 0.89
C GLY A 54 -3.96 3.35 2.42
N SER A 55 -3.83 2.18 3.07
CA SER A 55 -3.89 2.07 4.53
C SER A 55 -2.51 1.77 5.13
N LYS A 56 -2.04 2.63 6.03
CA LYS A 56 -0.87 2.31 6.87
C LYS A 56 -1.19 1.06 7.67
N ALA A 57 -0.30 0.06 7.61
CA ALA A 57 -0.47 -1.19 8.34
C ALA A 57 -0.73 -0.90 9.84
N PRO A 58 -1.79 -1.46 10.45
CA PRO A 58 -2.16 -1.18 11.85
C PRO A 58 -1.01 -1.36 12.85
N ILE A 59 -0.08 -2.25 12.55
CA ILE A 59 1.09 -2.55 13.38
C ILE A 59 2.09 -1.38 13.48
N GLN A 60 2.21 -0.54 12.45
CA GLN A 60 3.09 0.63 12.50
C GLN A 60 2.58 1.65 13.52
N ARG A 61 1.26 1.83 13.61
CA ARG A 61 0.64 2.73 14.60
C ARG A 61 0.88 2.25 16.03
N PHE A 62 0.88 0.94 16.25
CA PHE A 62 1.17 0.37 17.57
C PHE A 62 2.60 0.68 18.02
N ALA A 63 3.58 0.47 17.13
CA ALA A 63 4.97 0.80 17.41
C ALA A 63 5.15 2.30 17.71
N ASP A 64 4.53 3.18 16.91
CA ASP A 64 4.60 4.63 17.11
C ASP A 64 4.04 5.07 18.47
N VAL A 65 2.93 4.46 18.92
CA VAL A 65 2.33 4.73 20.24
C VAL A 65 3.27 4.29 21.37
N VAL A 66 3.84 3.10 21.28
CA VAL A 66 4.78 2.60 22.30
C VAL A 66 6.01 3.50 22.36
N SER A 67 6.61 3.85 21.22
CA SER A 67 7.74 4.78 21.17
C SER A 67 7.38 6.17 21.69
N GLY A 68 6.16 6.66 21.43
CA GLY A 68 5.65 7.95 21.91
C GLY A 68 5.62 8.08 23.44
N TYR A 69 5.38 7.00 24.17
CA TYR A 69 5.46 6.98 25.63
C TYR A 69 6.84 6.59 26.16
N PHE A 70 7.51 5.63 25.52
CA PHE A 70 8.77 5.09 26.00
C PHE A 70 9.89 6.13 25.98
N VAL A 71 10.01 6.89 24.89
CA VAL A 71 11.12 7.85 24.72
C VAL A 71 11.08 8.97 25.77
N PRO A 72 9.96 9.69 26.00
CA PRO A 72 9.90 10.72 27.04
C PRO A 72 10.15 10.19 28.45
N VAL A 73 9.68 8.98 28.76
CA VAL A 73 9.86 8.36 30.08
C VAL A 73 11.34 8.06 30.33
N VAL A 74 12.04 7.45 29.37
CA VAL A 74 13.46 7.13 29.51
C VAL A 74 14.30 8.41 29.62
N VAL A 75 14.01 9.43 28.81
CA VAL A 75 14.68 10.74 28.90
C VAL A 75 14.43 11.38 30.26
N GLY A 76 13.20 11.33 30.78
CA GLY A 76 12.86 11.84 32.11
C GLY A 76 13.62 11.12 33.22
N LEU A 77 13.69 9.79 33.18
CA LEU A 77 14.46 9.00 34.13
C LEU A 77 15.96 9.28 34.05
N ALA A 78 16.52 9.48 32.86
CA ALA A 78 17.92 9.83 32.68
C ALA A 78 18.25 11.18 33.33
N ILE A 79 17.41 12.20 33.11
CA ILE A 79 17.56 13.52 33.74
C ILE A 79 17.40 13.41 35.26
N LEU A 80 16.38 12.71 35.76
CA LEU A 80 16.18 12.52 37.20
C LEU A 80 17.36 11.82 37.85
N THR A 81 17.90 10.77 37.21
CA THR A 81 19.08 10.05 37.70
C THR A 81 20.31 10.96 37.72
N PHE A 82 20.52 11.75 36.67
CA PHE A 82 21.60 12.73 36.61
C PHE A 82 21.50 13.77 37.74
N LEU A 83 20.33 14.37 37.93
CA LEU A 83 20.10 15.36 38.98
C LEU A 83 20.21 14.76 40.38
N ALA A 84 19.72 13.53 40.59
CA ALA A 84 19.85 12.84 41.85
C ALA A 84 21.33 12.57 42.19
N TRP A 85 22.13 12.13 41.23
CA TRP A 85 23.57 11.98 41.44
C TRP A 85 24.26 13.30 41.76
N TYR A 86 24.00 14.33 40.95
CA TYR A 86 24.63 15.64 41.08
C TYR A 86 24.28 16.36 42.39
N PHE A 87 23.02 16.29 42.85
CA PHE A 87 22.57 17.03 44.04
C PHE A 87 22.53 16.22 45.34
N VAL A 88 22.33 14.90 45.27
CA VAL A 88 22.13 14.06 46.47
C VAL A 88 23.37 13.22 46.80
N LEU A 89 24.10 12.74 45.78
CA LEU A 89 25.27 11.89 45.99
C LEU A 89 26.60 12.67 45.94
N ASP A 90 26.66 13.79 45.19
CA ASP A 90 27.84 14.68 45.11
C ASP A 90 27.76 15.90 46.05
N ALA A 91 26.89 15.86 47.07
CA ALA A 91 26.87 16.83 48.18
C ALA A 91 28.02 16.59 49.19
N GLY A 92 29.11 15.96 48.76
CA GLY A 92 30.15 15.43 49.64
C GLY A 92 31.52 15.28 48.97
N ASN A 93 31.94 16.27 48.18
CA ASN A 93 33.36 16.57 47.97
C ASN A 93 33.66 18.05 48.29
#